data_AF-A0A1Y3XSE1-F1
#
_entry.id   AF-A0A1Y3XSE1-F1
#
_cell.length_a   1.000
_cell.length_b   1.000
_cell.length_c   1.000
_cell.angle_alpha   90.00
_cell.angle_beta   90.00
_cell.angle_gamma   90.00
#
_symmetry.space_group_name_H-M   'P 1'
#
loop_
_entity.id
_entity.type
_entity.pdbx_description
1 polymer ?
#
loop_
_entity_poly.entity_id
_entity_poly.type
_entity_poly.pdbx_seq_one_letter_code
_entity_poly.pdbx_strand_id
1 'polypeptide(L)'
;MQPHRVAIADLEDRPECVHAAYLDPAEEWNGWACPYFERAEVERMAAWLPEFDDSLVYDEESDAFSTTYDPDLTETFPGTDIDGRHLYPIGAGSWTWVIVDESGEETTADASADAVTKADEHALA
;
A
#
# COMPACT_ATOMS: atom_id res chain seq x y z
N MET A 1 5.59 -12.28 -3.60
CA MET A 1 4.66 -11.14 -3.35
C MET A 1 3.40 -11.24 -4.22
N GLN A 2 2.31 -10.58 -3.81
CA GLN A 2 1.05 -10.54 -4.56
C GLN A 2 0.67 -9.10 -4.96
N PRO A 3 0.15 -8.87 -6.18
CA PRO A 3 -0.27 -7.55 -6.61
C PRO A 3 -1.56 -7.12 -5.91
N HIS A 4 -1.58 -5.87 -5.43
CA HIS A 4 -2.71 -5.23 -4.77
C HIS A 4 -2.86 -3.79 -5.28
N ARG A 5 -4.00 -3.18 -4.99
CA ARG A 5 -4.19 -1.74 -5.11
C ARG A 5 -4.02 -1.13 -3.74
N VAL A 6 -3.24 -0.06 -3.64
CA VAL A 6 -2.98 0.64 -2.38
C VAL A 6 -3.11 2.14 -2.55
N ALA A 7 -3.44 2.82 -1.46
CA ALA A 7 -3.41 4.28 -1.36
C ALA A 7 -2.86 4.68 0.00
N ILE A 8 -2.36 5.91 0.13
CA ILE A 8 -2.05 6.49 1.45
C ILE A 8 -3.39 6.67 2.16
N ALA A 9 -3.44 6.35 3.46
CA ALA A 9 -4.61 6.62 4.30
C ALA A 9 -5.00 8.10 4.19
N ASP A 10 -6.31 8.37 4.12
CA ASP A 10 -6.95 9.66 3.81
C ASP A 10 -6.98 10.03 2.32
N LEU A 11 -6.36 9.23 1.42
CA LEU A 11 -6.38 9.43 -0.03
C LEU A 11 -7.02 8.26 -0.80
N GLU A 12 -7.55 7.24 -0.12
CA GLU A 12 -8.14 6.05 -0.75
C GLU A 12 -9.37 6.35 -1.63
N ASP A 13 -10.08 7.44 -1.33
CA ASP A 13 -11.24 7.89 -2.10
C ASP A 13 -10.87 8.61 -3.41
N ARG A 14 -9.57 8.89 -3.64
CA ARG A 14 -9.06 9.57 -4.83
C ARG A 14 -8.50 8.55 -5.81
N PRO A 15 -9.19 8.23 -6.93
CA PRO A 15 -8.74 7.21 -7.87
C PRO A 15 -7.34 7.44 -8.44
N GLU A 16 -6.93 8.71 -8.57
CA GLU A 16 -5.59 9.11 -9.00
C GLU A 16 -4.48 8.79 -7.98
N CYS A 17 -4.85 8.60 -6.70
CA CYS A 17 -3.95 8.24 -5.60
C CYS A 17 -3.90 6.73 -5.33
N VAL A 18 -4.62 5.93 -6.12
CA VAL A 18 -4.61 4.46 -6.01
C VAL A 18 -3.58 3.86 -6.96
N HIS A 19 -2.64 3.11 -6.40
CA HIS A 19 -1.48 2.57 -7.10
C HIS A 19 -1.43 1.05 -7.10
N ALA A 20 -0.91 0.46 -8.16
CA ALA A 20 -0.59 -0.96 -8.18
C ALA A 20 0.72 -1.21 -7.42
N ALA A 21 0.66 -2.07 -6.40
CA ALA A 21 1.82 -2.43 -5.58
C ALA A 21 1.90 -3.93 -5.36
N TYR A 22 3.08 -4.40 -5.00
CA TYR A 22 3.31 -5.76 -4.53
C TYR A 22 3.43 -5.75 -3.01
N LEU A 23 2.71 -6.66 -2.35
CA LEU A 23 2.75 -6.84 -0.90
C LEU A 23 3.33 -8.21 -0.56
N ASP A 24 4.13 -8.27 0.50
CA ASP A 24 4.42 -9.50 1.22
C ASP A 24 3.40 -9.65 2.37
N PRO A 25 2.55 -10.69 2.39
CA PRO A 25 1.58 -10.89 3.48
C PRO A 25 2.21 -11.13 4.86
N ALA A 26 3.53 -11.37 4.92
CA ALA A 26 4.25 -11.47 6.18
C ALA A 26 4.80 -10.11 6.67
N GLU A 27 4.71 -9.05 5.86
CA GLU A 27 5.25 -7.73 6.17
C GLU A 27 4.15 -6.69 6.36
N GLU A 28 4.04 -6.19 7.59
CA GLU A 28 3.17 -5.09 7.97
C GLU A 28 3.93 -4.22 8.97
N TRP A 29 3.64 -2.92 8.96
CA TRP A 29 4.18 -1.98 9.93
C TRP A 29 3.05 -1.31 10.70
N ASN A 30 2.92 -1.64 11.99
CA ASN A 30 1.84 -1.16 12.85
C ASN A 30 0.42 -1.43 12.29
N GLY A 31 0.25 -2.52 11.53
CA GLY A 31 -1.01 -2.87 10.86
C GLY A 31 -1.23 -2.19 9.50
N TRP A 32 -0.28 -1.36 9.04
CA TRP A 32 -0.30 -0.79 7.70
C TRP A 32 0.48 -1.65 6.72
N ALA A 33 0.06 -1.61 5.45
CA ALA A 33 0.73 -2.33 4.39
C ALA A 33 2.14 -1.77 4.14
N CYS A 34 3.08 -2.64 3.74
CA CYS A 34 4.43 -2.27 3.31
C CYS A 34 4.56 -2.51 1.79
N PRO A 35 4.16 -1.55 0.94
CA PRO A 35 4.12 -1.76 -0.50
C PRO A 35 5.46 -1.61 -1.21
N TYR A 36 5.59 -2.41 -2.27
CA TYR A 36 6.70 -2.37 -3.22
C TYR A 36 6.18 -2.01 -4.61
N PHE A 37 6.74 -0.98 -5.23
CA PHE A 37 6.24 -0.42 -6.48
C PHE A 37 7.21 -0.63 -7.64
N GLU A 38 6.68 -0.87 -8.84
CA GLU A 38 7.49 -0.76 -10.06
C GLU A 38 7.83 0.71 -10.32
N ARG A 39 9.01 0.97 -10.91
CA ARG A 39 9.48 2.33 -11.22
C ARG A 39 8.40 3.19 -11.91
N ALA A 40 7.72 2.62 -12.90
CA ALA A 40 6.70 3.32 -13.67
C ALA A 40 5.48 3.75 -12.82
N GLU A 41 5.18 3.03 -11.73
CA GLU A 41 4.14 3.43 -10.78
C GLU A 41 4.64 4.56 -9.88
N VAL A 42 5.89 4.50 -9.41
CA VAL A 42 6.48 5.59 -8.62
C VAL A 42 6.56 6.89 -9.42
N GLU A 43 6.91 6.81 -10.71
CA GLU A 43 6.92 7.97 -11.61
C GLU A 43 5.50 8.56 -11.80
N ARG A 44 4.44 7.73 -11.78
CA ARG A 44 3.06 8.23 -11.78
C ARG A 44 2.70 8.95 -10.49
N MET A 45 3.09 8.38 -9.34
CA MET A 45 2.91 9.00 -8.03
C MET A 45 3.62 10.36 -7.95
N ALA A 46 4.88 10.41 -8.39
CA ALA A 46 5.69 11.63 -8.44
C ALA A 46 5.08 12.76 -9.28
N ALA A 47 4.25 12.43 -10.28
CA ALA A 47 3.63 13.42 -11.16
C ALA A 47 2.55 14.28 -10.47
N TRP A 48 1.92 13.78 -9.41
CA TRP A 48 0.83 14.49 -8.71
C TRP A 48 1.15 14.84 -7.25
N LEU A 49 2.17 14.23 -6.64
CA LEU A 49 2.63 14.59 -5.28
C LEU A 49 2.87 16.09 -5.03
N PRO A 50 3.30 16.91 -6.02
CA PRO A 50 3.39 18.36 -5.82
C PRO A 50 2.08 19.06 -5.47
N GLU A 51 0.92 18.44 -5.70
CA GLU A 51 -0.39 18.94 -5.21
C GLU A 51 -0.49 18.94 -3.68
N PHE A 52 0.40 18.21 -2.99
CA PHE A 52 0.45 18.04 -1.55
C PHE A 52 1.72 18.64 -0.94
N ASP A 53 2.39 19.55 -1.66
CA ASP A 53 3.68 20.13 -1.28
C ASP A 53 4.79 19.09 -1.07
N ASP A 54 4.70 17.93 -1.75
CA ASP A 54 5.66 16.83 -1.67
C ASP A 54 6.26 16.50 -3.07
N SER A 55 7.34 15.73 -3.09
CA SER A 55 7.95 15.22 -4.33
C SER A 55 8.67 13.89 -4.10
N LEU A 56 8.66 13.04 -5.12
CA LEU A 56 9.55 11.88 -5.22
C LEU A 56 10.51 12.11 -6.39
N VAL A 57 11.80 12.15 -6.08
CA VAL A 57 12.86 12.37 -7.07
C VAL A 57 13.67 11.08 -7.20
N TYR A 58 13.81 10.59 -8.44
CA TYR A 58 14.65 9.44 -8.75
C TYR A 58 16.11 9.86 -8.92
N ASP A 59 17.02 9.16 -8.25
CA ASP A 59 18.46 9.23 -8.46
C ASP A 59 18.96 7.96 -9.16
N GLU A 60 19.49 8.12 -10.38
CA GLU A 60 20.00 7.02 -11.19
C GLU A 60 21.33 6.45 -10.66
N GLU A 61 22.13 7.26 -9.95
CA GLU A 61 23.41 6.81 -9.41
C GLU A 61 23.23 5.84 -8.24
N SER A 62 22.29 6.16 -7.34
CA SER A 62 21.97 5.31 -6.18
C SER A 62 20.82 4.32 -6.41
N ASP A 63 20.15 4.39 -7.56
CA ASP A 63 18.95 3.61 -7.88
C ASP A 63 17.90 3.70 -6.75
N ALA A 64 17.52 4.93 -6.44
CA ALA A 64 16.64 5.21 -5.32
C ALA A 64 15.70 6.36 -5.61
N PHE A 65 14.53 6.36 -4.96
CA PHE A 65 13.68 7.53 -4.87
C PHE A 65 13.89 8.23 -3.54
N SER A 66 13.84 9.56 -3.52
CA SER A 66 13.90 10.34 -2.29
C SER A 66 12.77 11.36 -2.22
N THR A 67 12.24 11.56 -1.01
CA THR A 67 11.29 12.64 -0.68
C THR A 67 11.90 13.57 0.36
N THR A 68 11.47 14.83 0.33
CA THR A 68 11.81 15.87 1.31
C THR A 68 10.55 16.43 1.95
N TYR A 69 9.50 15.61 2.13
CA TYR A 69 8.29 16.00 2.87
C TYR A 69 8.63 16.63 4.23
N ASP A 70 9.56 16.00 4.96
CA ASP A 70 10.26 16.63 6.07
C ASP A 70 11.61 17.19 5.56
N PRO A 71 11.82 18.52 5.58
CA PRO A 71 13.08 19.10 5.12
C PRO A 71 14.29 18.72 5.98
N ASP A 72 14.06 18.31 7.23
CA ASP A 72 15.10 17.88 8.17
C ASP A 72 15.34 16.36 8.10
N LEU A 73 14.41 15.60 7.53
CA LEU A 73 14.51 14.15 7.32
C LEU A 73 14.20 13.79 5.86
N THR A 74 15.24 13.82 5.02
CA THR A 74 15.15 13.21 3.69
C THR A 74 15.00 11.70 3.84
N GLU A 75 13.90 11.17 3.32
CA GLU A 75 13.67 9.74 3.25
C GLU A 75 14.12 9.20 1.89
N THR A 76 14.77 8.04 1.87
CA THR A 76 15.31 7.41 0.65
C THR A 76 14.85 5.97 0.55
N PHE A 77 14.36 5.59 -0.63
CA PHE A 77 13.78 4.29 -0.96
C PHE A 77 14.63 3.63 -2.06
N PRO A 78 15.66 2.85 -1.69
CA PRO A 78 16.49 2.16 -2.66
C PRO A 78 15.73 1.04 -3.36
N GLY A 79 16.02 0.86 -4.65
CA GLY A 79 15.54 -0.26 -5.44
C GLY A 79 16.00 -1.60 -4.90
N THR A 80 15.15 -2.60 -4.97
CA THR A 80 15.43 -3.97 -4.52
C THR A 80 14.84 -4.99 -5.47
N ASP A 81 15.59 -6.08 -5.68
CA ASP A 81 15.16 -7.19 -6.53
C ASP A 81 14.44 -8.25 -5.67
N ILE A 82 13.14 -8.41 -5.90
CA ILE A 82 12.30 -9.40 -5.20
C ILE A 82 11.52 -10.20 -6.23
N ASP A 83 11.57 -11.54 -6.14
CA ASP A 83 10.91 -12.46 -7.08
C ASP A 83 11.23 -12.18 -8.57
N GLY A 84 12.43 -11.69 -8.87
CA GLY A 84 12.87 -11.34 -10.23
C GLY A 84 12.31 -10.02 -10.77
N ARG A 85 11.76 -9.17 -9.90
CA ARG A 85 11.27 -7.82 -10.21
C ARG A 85 12.07 -6.80 -9.45
N HIS A 86 12.36 -5.68 -10.11
CA HIS A 86 13.00 -4.54 -9.50
C HIS A 86 11.95 -3.56 -8.97
N LEU A 87 11.87 -3.39 -7.65
CA LEU A 87 10.81 -2.67 -6.96
C LEU A 87 11.35 -1.67 -5.93
N TYR A 88 10.54 -0.68 -5.60
CA TYR A 88 10.89 0.39 -4.65
C TYR A 88 9.92 0.40 -3.46
N PRO A 89 10.40 0.38 -2.22
CA PRO A 89 9.58 0.34 -1.00
C PRO A 89 9.11 1.75 -0.59
N ILE A 90 8.37 2.44 -1.46
CA ILE A 90 8.01 3.85 -1.23
C ILE A 90 7.14 3.99 0.01
N GLY A 91 7.64 4.70 1.02
CA GLY A 91 6.99 4.91 2.30
C GLY A 91 6.77 3.63 3.13
N ALA A 92 7.34 2.48 2.75
CA ALA A 92 7.15 1.24 3.50
C ALA A 92 7.80 1.37 4.89
N GLY A 93 6.99 1.33 5.95
CA GLY A 93 7.44 1.56 7.32
C GLY A 93 7.52 3.04 7.76
N SER A 94 6.99 3.96 6.95
CA SER A 94 6.99 5.40 7.22
C SER A 94 5.62 6.03 6.93
N TRP A 95 5.01 5.67 5.81
CA TRP A 95 3.68 6.13 5.40
C TRP A 95 2.64 5.07 5.74
N THR A 96 1.41 5.52 5.98
CA THR A 96 0.28 4.64 6.31
C THR A 96 -0.44 4.22 5.03
N TRP A 97 -0.07 3.07 4.48
CA TRP A 97 -0.69 2.52 3.27
C TRP A 97 -1.86 1.59 3.60
N VAL A 98 -2.98 1.77 2.92
CA VAL A 98 -4.16 0.89 2.96
C VAL A 98 -4.33 0.11 1.67
N ILE A 99 -4.84 -1.12 1.78
CA ILE A 99 -5.27 -1.91 0.62
C ILE A 99 -6.65 -1.39 0.20
N VAL A 100 -6.81 -1.10 -1.10
CA VAL A 100 -8.06 -0.61 -1.68
C VAL A 100 -8.70 -1.73 -2.48
N ASP A 101 -9.80 -2.28 -1.99
CA ASP A 101 -10.59 -3.25 -2.73
C ASP A 101 -11.39 -2.57 -3.86
N GLU A 102 -11.56 -3.25 -5.00
CA GLU A 102 -12.39 -2.74 -6.10
C GLU A 102 -13.89 -2.70 -5.77
N SER A 103 -14.25 -3.22 -4.60
CA SER A 103 -15.61 -3.16 -4.05
C SER A 103 -15.55 -2.21 -2.86
N GLY A 104 -16.19 -1.03 -2.97
CA GLY A 104 -16.23 -0.04 -1.89
C GLY A 104 -16.99 -0.52 -0.66
N GLU A 105 -16.41 -1.45 0.07
CA GLU A 105 -16.86 -1.90 1.39
C GLU A 105 -15.61 -2.06 2.26
N GLU A 106 -15.52 -1.19 3.27
CA GLU A 106 -14.47 -1.18 4.29
C GLU A 106 -14.36 -2.57 4.94
N THR A 107 -13.37 -3.37 4.54
CA THR A 107 -13.06 -4.61 5.28
C THR A 107 -12.22 -4.23 6.48
N THR A 108 -12.90 -3.84 7.56
CA THR A 108 -12.30 -3.86 8.89
C THR A 108 -12.03 -5.32 9.26
N ALA A 109 -10.76 -5.71 9.17
CA ALA A 109 -10.30 -7.00 9.67
C ALA A 109 -10.35 -6.98 11.20
N ASP A 110 -11.47 -7.40 11.78
CA ASP A 110 -11.55 -7.79 13.19
C ASP A 110 -12.24 -9.16 13.37
N ALA A 111 -11.54 -10.01 14.13
CA ALA A 111 -11.99 -11.19 14.85
C ALA A 111 -12.38 -12.48 14.08
N SER A 112 -11.40 -13.39 14.05
CA SER A 112 -11.42 -14.70 14.74
C SER A 112 -12.78 -15.39 14.98
N ALA A 113 -12.86 -16.61 14.44
CA ALA A 113 -13.48 -17.82 15.01
C ALA A 113 -14.89 -17.71 15.63
N ASP A 114 -15.88 -18.31 14.96
CA ASP A 114 -16.52 -19.53 15.49
C ASP A 114 -17.47 -20.15 14.46
N ALA A 115 -17.09 -21.33 13.99
CA ALA A 115 -18.02 -22.25 13.33
C ALA A 115 -18.67 -23.10 14.43
N VAL A 116 -19.94 -22.85 14.78
CA VAL A 116 -20.80 -23.87 15.39
C VAL A 116 -22.21 -23.82 14.81
N THR A 117 -22.56 -24.94 14.19
CA THR A 117 -23.84 -25.38 13.67
C THR A 117 -24.95 -25.33 14.71
N LYS A 118 -26.19 -24.98 14.30
CA LYS A 118 -27.37 -25.63 14.88
C LYS A 118 -28.46 -25.86 13.83
N ALA A 119 -28.76 -27.14 13.67
CA ALA A 119 -29.81 -27.71 12.85
C ALA A 119 -31.19 -27.56 13.51
N ASP A 120 -32.20 -27.70 12.65
CA ASP A 120 -33.57 -28.18 12.88
C ASP A 120 -34.46 -27.58 13.98
N GLU A 121 -35.62 -27.11 13.52
CA GLU A 121 -36.95 -27.65 13.85
C GLU A 121 -37.96 -26.53 14.14
N HIS A 122 -38.97 -26.41 13.27
CA HIS A 122 -40.41 -26.35 13.63
C HIS A 122 -41.25 -25.88 12.43
N ALA A 123 -41.68 -26.84 11.60
CA ALA A 123 -42.94 -26.74 10.89
C ALA A 123 -43.99 -27.44 11.77
N LEU A 124 -44.85 -26.68 12.44
CA LEU A 124 -46.00 -27.22 13.15
C LEU A 124 -47.28 -26.77 12.46
N ALA A 125 -47.96 -27.78 11.92
CA ALA A 125 -49.40 -27.96 11.72
C ALA A 125 -50.20 -26.87 10.99
#